data_AF-A0A1E7RL46-F1
#
_entry.id   AF-A0A1E7RL46-F1
#
_cell.length_a   1.000
_cell.length_b   1.000
_cell.length_c   1.000
_cell.angle_alpha   90.00
_cell.angle_beta   90.00
_cell.angle_gamma   90.00
#
_symmetry.space_group_name_H-M   'P 1'
#
loop_
_entity.id
_entity.type
_entity.pdbx_description
1 polymer ?
#
loop_
_entity_poly.entity_id
_entity_poly.type
_entity_poly.pdbx_seq_one_letter_code
_entity_poly.pdbx_strand_id
1 'polypeptide(L)'
;MKTVKTKWLSYTVLVGLIPILSRFLIWLVTKEGSIEPFSPQDFIAFGLVLHISNINEIEHLIGADRSWKTVQNAVAAFFIAIHGVLFCLTPIGGDAVDQQSIMACVGVIALGSLFISYCLFNRISKFQQIDVEHRP
;
A
#
# COMPACT_ATOMS: atom_id res chain seq x y z
N MET A 1 -16.94 6.39 -25.05
CA MET A 1 -16.46 6.84 -23.72
C MET A 1 -16.56 5.67 -22.74
N LYS A 2 -15.44 5.09 -22.27
CA LYS A 2 -15.40 4.03 -21.23
C LYS A 2 -14.41 4.40 -20.11
N THR A 3 -14.60 5.56 -19.47
CA THR A 3 -13.55 6.23 -18.67
C THR A 3 -13.79 6.30 -17.15
N VAL A 4 -14.61 5.42 -16.54
CA VAL A 4 -15.01 5.69 -15.12
C VAL A 4 -14.84 4.55 -14.11
N LYS A 5 -14.32 3.36 -14.45
CA LYS A 5 -14.11 2.28 -13.45
C LYS A 5 -12.79 1.59 -13.78
N THR A 6 -11.66 1.81 -13.11
CA THR A 6 -11.40 2.17 -11.71
C THR A 6 -10.06 2.94 -11.71
N LYS A 7 -10.04 4.24 -11.38
CA LYS A 7 -8.77 5.04 -11.29
C LYS A 7 -8.10 4.94 -9.92
N TRP A 8 -8.81 4.34 -8.95
CA TRP A 8 -8.46 4.37 -7.54
C TRP A 8 -7.08 3.75 -7.25
N LEU A 9 -6.77 2.56 -7.78
CA LEU A 9 -5.47 1.93 -7.51
C LEU A 9 -4.31 2.79 -8.02
N SER A 10 -4.43 3.39 -9.21
CA SER A 10 -3.42 4.30 -9.75
C SER A 10 -3.20 5.51 -8.84
N TYR A 11 -4.28 6.14 -8.35
CA TYR A 11 -4.15 7.26 -7.40
C TYR A 11 -3.50 6.82 -6.08
N THR A 12 -3.91 5.69 -5.52
CA THR A 12 -3.33 5.15 -4.29
C THR A 12 -1.84 4.85 -4.46
N VAL A 13 -1.44 4.23 -5.57
CA VAL A 13 -0.03 3.95 -5.86
C VAL A 13 0.76 5.24 -6.01
N LEU A 14 0.25 6.22 -6.77
CA LEU A 14 0.92 7.52 -6.93
C LEU A 14 1.10 8.25 -5.59
N VAL A 15 0.07 8.31 -4.75
CA VAL A 15 0.13 8.94 -3.42
C VAL A 15 1.08 8.16 -2.50
N GLY A 16 0.99 6.83 -2.50
CA GLY A 16 1.84 5.99 -1.66
C GLY A 16 3.32 6.05 -2.05
N LEU A 17 3.64 6.30 -3.34
CA LEU A 17 5.02 6.43 -3.82
C LEU A 17 5.66 7.77 -3.45
N ILE A 18 4.89 8.76 -2.98
CA ILE A 18 5.41 10.10 -2.65
C ILE A 18 6.62 10.05 -1.71
N PRO A 19 6.63 9.32 -0.58
CA PRO A 19 7.79 9.29 0.32
C PRO A 19 9.04 8.72 -0.36
N ILE A 20 8.90 7.61 -1.10
CA ILE A 20 9.99 6.94 -1.81
C ILE A 20 10.59 7.88 -2.87
N LEU A 21 9.74 8.48 -3.71
CA LEU A 21 10.19 9.39 -4.76
C LEU A 21 10.80 10.66 -4.18
N SER A 22 10.22 11.21 -3.11
CA SER A 22 10.73 12.41 -2.45
C SER A 22 12.12 12.15 -1.86
N ARG A 23 12.33 11.03 -1.17
CA ARG A 23 13.63 10.68 -0.60
C ARG A 23 14.69 10.46 -1.68
N PHE A 24 14.31 9.79 -2.77
CA PHE A 24 15.19 9.62 -3.92
C PHE A 24 15.59 10.96 -4.56
N LEU A 25 14.65 11.89 -4.74
CA LEU A 25 14.94 13.23 -5.27
C LEU A 25 15.83 14.05 -4.33
N ILE A 26 15.59 13.98 -3.02
CA ILE A 26 16.46 14.63 -2.03
C ILE A 26 17.87 14.04 -2.12
N TRP A 27 17.99 12.71 -2.20
CA TRP A 27 19.28 12.02 -2.30
C TRP A 27 20.12 12.51 -3.49
N LEU A 28 19.49 12.71 -4.66
CA LEU A 28 20.17 13.24 -5.86
C LEU A 28 20.79 14.63 -5.68
N VAL A 29 20.26 15.46 -4.77
CA VAL A 29 20.74 16.83 -4.54
C VAL A 29 21.56 16.98 -3.26
N THR A 30 21.72 15.91 -2.48
CA THR A 30 22.49 15.92 -1.24
C THR A 30 23.92 15.43 -1.49
N LYS A 31 24.87 15.81 -0.62
CA LYS A 31 26.24 15.28 -0.70
C LYS A 31 26.23 13.77 -0.45
N GLU A 32 27.14 13.07 -1.12
CA GLU A 32 27.35 11.63 -0.92
C GLU A 32 27.51 11.27 0.56
N GLY A 33 26.84 10.20 0.99
CA GLY A 33 26.86 9.72 2.39
C GLY A 33 26.05 10.56 3.38
N SER A 34 25.37 11.64 2.95
CA SER A 34 24.55 12.45 3.87
C SER A 34 23.19 11.82 4.18
N ILE A 35 22.57 11.20 3.17
CA ILE A 35 21.32 10.47 3.31
C ILE A 35 21.36 9.23 2.42
N GLU A 36 20.63 8.19 2.83
CA GLU A 36 20.41 7.01 2.00
C GLU A 36 19.30 7.27 0.97
N PRO A 37 19.37 6.67 -0.24
CA PRO A 37 18.35 6.86 -1.28
C PRO A 37 16.96 6.36 -0.87
N PHE A 38 16.89 5.39 0.06
CA PHE A 38 15.66 4.82 0.59
C PHE A 38 15.81 4.58 2.10
N SER A 39 14.70 4.59 2.83
CA SER A 39 14.63 4.06 4.20
C SER A 39 13.45 3.10 4.37
N PRO A 40 13.47 2.25 5.42
CA PRO A 40 12.34 1.38 5.70
C PRO A 40 11.01 2.11 5.87
N GLN A 41 11.05 3.36 6.37
CA GLN A 41 9.85 4.17 6.60
C GLN A 41 9.11 4.49 5.29
N ASP A 42 9.83 4.61 4.17
CA ASP A 42 9.21 4.95 2.89
C ASP A 42 8.31 3.81 2.39
N PHE A 43 8.82 2.58 2.49
CA PHE A 43 8.08 1.36 2.10
C PHE A 43 6.95 1.07 3.08
N ILE A 44 7.15 1.34 4.38
CA ILE A 44 6.10 1.21 5.38
C ILE A 44 4.95 2.16 5.07
N ALA A 45 5.25 3.44 4.80
CA ALA A 45 4.24 4.43 4.44
C ALA A 45 3.49 4.02 3.16
N PHE A 46 4.20 3.52 2.15
CA PHE A 46 3.59 3.00 0.93
C PHE A 46 2.60 1.85 1.23
N GLY A 47 3.02 0.85 2.02
CA GLY A 47 2.16 -0.27 2.41
C GLY A 47 0.93 0.15 3.20
N LEU A 48 1.08 1.09 4.14
CA LEU A 48 -0.04 1.66 4.91
C LEU A 48 -1.06 2.36 4.01
N VAL A 49 -0.59 3.20 3.07
CA VAL A 49 -1.46 3.89 2.11
C VAL A 49 -2.25 2.88 1.27
N LEU A 50 -1.61 1.81 0.78
CA LEU A 50 -2.30 0.75 0.05
C LEU A 50 -3.42 0.10 0.88
N HIS A 51 -3.13 -0.35 2.10
CA HIS A 51 -4.11 -1.09 2.91
C HIS A 51 -5.24 -0.20 3.45
N ILE A 52 -4.96 1.04 3.85
CA ILE A 52 -6.00 2.00 4.25
C ILE A 52 -6.94 2.26 3.07
N SER A 53 -6.37 2.48 1.89
CA SER A 53 -7.15 2.72 0.68
C SER A 53 -7.95 1.49 0.26
N ASN A 54 -7.40 0.28 0.42
CA ASN A 54 -8.10 -0.98 0.15
C ASN A 54 -9.35 -1.09 1.02
N ILE A 55 -9.23 -0.86 2.33
CA ILE A 55 -10.37 -0.87 3.27
C ILE A 55 -11.41 0.14 2.83
N ASN A 56 -10.99 1.37 2.52
CA ASN A 56 -11.90 2.43 2.09
C ASN A 56 -12.70 2.05 0.84
N GLU A 57 -12.06 1.49 -0.19
CA GLU A 57 -12.74 1.08 -1.42
C GLU A 57 -13.69 -0.11 -1.19
N ILE A 58 -13.28 -1.09 -0.36
CA ILE A 58 -14.08 -2.29 -0.05
C ILE A 58 -15.33 -1.93 0.75
N GLU A 59 -15.22 -1.00 1.71
CA GLU A 59 -16.33 -0.55 2.52
C GLU A 59 -17.44 0.05 1.63
N HIS A 60 -17.06 0.90 0.67
CA HIS A 60 -17.98 1.57 -0.25
C HIS A 60 -18.43 0.71 -1.44
N LEU A 61 -17.92 -0.51 -1.58
CA LEU A 61 -18.29 -1.39 -2.68
C LEU A 61 -19.72 -1.91 -2.53
N ILE A 62 -20.61 -1.54 -3.45
CA ILE A 62 -21.98 -2.05 -3.48
C ILE A 62 -22.01 -3.44 -4.15
N GLY A 63 -22.90 -4.33 -3.71
CA GLY A 63 -23.10 -5.64 -4.35
C GLY A 63 -22.12 -6.75 -3.95
N ALA A 64 -21.07 -6.44 -3.19
CA ALA A 64 -20.14 -7.45 -2.67
C ALA A 64 -20.66 -8.13 -1.40
N ASP A 65 -20.46 -9.45 -1.31
CA ASP A 65 -20.84 -10.25 -0.14
C ASP A 65 -20.13 -9.78 1.14
N ARG A 66 -20.88 -9.77 2.26
CA ARG A 66 -20.40 -9.28 3.56
C ARG A 66 -19.22 -10.10 4.08
N SER A 67 -19.23 -11.42 3.90
CA SER A 67 -18.14 -12.27 4.39
C SER A 67 -16.83 -11.98 3.65
N TRP A 68 -16.92 -11.76 2.34
CA TRP A 68 -15.76 -11.38 1.54
C TRP A 68 -15.18 -10.04 1.99
N LYS A 69 -16.02 -9.01 2.19
CA LYS A 69 -15.58 -7.71 2.70
C LYS A 69 -14.85 -7.84 4.04
N THR A 70 -15.42 -8.59 4.99
CA THR A 70 -14.82 -8.83 6.30
C THR A 70 -13.44 -9.46 6.20
N VAL A 71 -13.27 -10.48 5.35
CA VAL A 71 -11.97 -11.15 5.16
C VAL A 71 -10.94 -10.18 4.60
N GLN A 72 -11.31 -9.38 3.58
CA GLN A 72 -10.35 -8.43 3.00
C GLN A 72 -9.98 -7.30 3.98
N ASN A 73 -10.94 -6.76 4.73
CA ASN A 73 -10.66 -5.77 5.76
C ASN A 73 -9.77 -6.35 6.87
N ALA A 74 -9.97 -7.61 7.27
CA ALA A 74 -9.11 -8.29 8.23
C ALA A 74 -7.68 -8.49 7.70
N VAL A 75 -7.52 -8.89 6.43
CA VAL A 75 -6.21 -9.00 5.78
C VAL A 75 -5.51 -7.65 5.75
N ALA A 76 -6.20 -6.57 5.36
CA ALA A 76 -5.64 -5.24 5.34
C ALA A 76 -5.23 -4.77 6.76
N ALA A 77 -6.08 -4.98 7.77
CA ALA A 77 -5.77 -4.65 9.16
C ALA A 77 -4.56 -5.44 9.70
N PHE A 78 -4.43 -6.72 9.33
CA PHE A 78 -3.27 -7.54 9.68
C PHE A 78 -1.97 -6.97 9.11
N PHE A 79 -1.95 -6.59 7.83
CA PHE A 79 -0.79 -5.96 7.24
C PHE A 79 -0.50 -4.59 7.86
N ILE A 80 -1.52 -3.78 8.18
CA ILE A 80 -1.33 -2.50 8.88
C ILE A 80 -0.65 -2.73 10.24
N ALA A 81 -1.06 -3.75 10.99
CA ALA A 81 -0.44 -4.10 12.26
C ALA A 81 1.05 -4.51 12.10
N ILE A 82 1.37 -5.33 11.08
CA ILE A 82 2.76 -5.68 10.76
C ILE A 82 3.59 -4.43 10.44
N HIS A 83 3.06 -3.52 9.61
CA HIS A 83 3.71 -2.26 9.28
C HIS A 83 3.93 -1.40 10.53
N GLY A 84 2.98 -1.36 11.46
CA GLY A 84 3.12 -0.66 12.74
C GLY A 84 4.25 -1.21 13.61
N VAL A 85 4.37 -2.54 13.72
CA VAL A 85 5.47 -3.17 14.46
C VAL A 85 6.81 -2.84 13.80
N LEU A 86 6.93 -3.00 12.48
CA LEU A 86 8.16 -2.69 11.74
C LEU A 86 8.53 -1.20 11.84
N PHE A 87 7.54 -0.31 11.85
CA PHE A 87 7.77 1.13 12.05
C PHE A 87 8.42 1.43 13.40
N CYS A 88 7.93 0.80 14.47
CA CYS A 88 8.50 0.93 15.81
C CYS A 88 9.94 0.41 15.92
N LEU A 89 10.37 -0.50 15.03
CA LEU A 89 11.76 -0.96 14.98
C LEU A 89 12.69 0.04 14.27
N THR A 90 12.18 0.90 13.39
CA THR A 90 13.02 1.85 12.64
C THR A 90 13.79 2.87 13.51
N PRO A 91 13.25 3.44 14.60
CA PRO A 91 14.02 4.32 15.47
C PRO A 91 14.93 3.57 16.47
N ILE A 92 14.79 2.25 16.61
CA ILE A 92 15.64 1.46 17.52
C ILE A 92 17.01 1.35 16.85
N GLY A 93 17.92 2.25 17.23
CA GLY A 93 19.28 2.32 16.72
C GLY A 93 20.25 1.37 17.42
N GLY A 94 21.47 1.29 16.88
CA GLY A 94 22.57 0.48 17.40
C GLY A 94 22.52 -0.98 16.96
N ASP A 95 23.36 -1.81 17.58
CA ASP A 95 23.54 -3.24 17.22
C ASP A 95 22.33 -4.13 17.55
N ALA A 96 21.30 -3.58 18.21
CA ALA A 96 20.11 -4.33 18.59
C ALA A 96 19.23 -4.71 17.38
N VAL A 97 19.29 -3.92 16.29
CA VAL A 97 18.38 -4.07 15.15
C VAL A 97 19.13 -3.80 13.83
N ASP A 98 19.19 -4.82 12.98
CA ASP A 98 19.74 -4.69 11.63
C ASP A 98 18.74 -3.97 10.70
N GLN A 99 19.05 -2.72 10.38
CA GLN A 99 18.25 -1.87 9.50
C GLN A 99 18.19 -2.41 8.06
N GLN A 100 19.21 -3.14 7.59
CA GLN A 100 19.20 -3.75 6.26
C GLN A 100 18.18 -4.90 6.20
N SER A 101 18.11 -5.71 7.25
CA SER A 101 17.08 -6.74 7.38
C SER A 101 15.67 -6.14 7.43
N ILE A 102 15.46 -5.03 8.15
CA ILE A 102 14.17 -4.33 8.14
C ILE A 102 13.84 -3.85 6.72
N MET A 103 14.80 -3.20 6.04
CA MET A 103 14.63 -2.72 4.67
C MET A 103 14.17 -3.85 3.73
N ALA A 104 14.84 -5.00 3.78
CA ALA A 104 14.47 -6.16 2.96
C ALA A 104 13.05 -6.66 3.28
N CYS A 105 12.72 -6.78 4.58
CA CYS A 105 11.39 -7.20 5.03
C CYS A 105 10.29 -6.25 4.53
N VAL A 106 10.43 -4.95 4.76
CA VAL A 106 9.41 -3.97 4.36
C VAL A 106 9.32 -3.85 2.84
N GLY A 107 10.42 -4.03 2.10
CA GLY A 107 10.41 -4.07 0.64
C GLY A 107 9.61 -5.25 0.10
N VAL A 108 9.83 -6.46 0.63
CA VAL A 108 9.06 -7.66 0.25
C VAL A 108 7.58 -7.50 0.61
N ILE A 109 7.28 -6.99 1.82
CA ILE A 109 5.91 -6.77 2.27
C ILE A 109 5.20 -5.71 1.42
N ALA A 110 5.90 -4.64 1.01
CA ALA A 110 5.37 -3.60 0.13
C ALA A 110 4.99 -4.17 -1.24
N LEU A 111 5.85 -5.01 -1.84
CA LEU A 111 5.55 -5.68 -3.11
C LEU A 111 4.36 -6.65 -2.98
N GLY A 112 4.32 -7.44 -1.90
CA GLY A 112 3.18 -8.31 -1.59
C GLY A 112 1.89 -7.51 -1.40
N SER A 113 1.96 -6.37 -0.72
CA SER A 113 0.82 -5.46 -0.51
C SER A 113 0.31 -4.89 -1.82
N LEU A 114 1.21 -4.46 -2.72
CA LEU A 114 0.85 -4.00 -4.06
C LEU A 114 0.17 -5.11 -4.87
N PHE A 115 0.69 -6.34 -4.80
CA PHE A 115 0.08 -7.49 -5.46
C PHE A 115 -1.33 -7.79 -4.93
N ILE A 116 -1.54 -7.71 -3.61
CA ILE A 116 -2.87 -7.85 -3.00
C ILE A 116 -3.80 -6.74 -3.49
N SER A 117 -3.37 -5.48 -3.45
CA SER A 117 -4.15 -4.34 -3.96
C SER A 117 -4.49 -4.49 -5.45
N TYR A 118 -3.59 -5.05 -6.25
CA TYR A 118 -3.85 -5.34 -7.66
C TYR A 118 -4.87 -6.48 -7.85
N CYS A 119 -4.78 -7.54 -7.05
CA CYS A 119 -5.78 -8.62 -7.04
C CYS A 119 -7.17 -8.09 -6.66
N LEU A 120 -7.24 -7.23 -5.63
CA LEU A 120 -8.45 -6.55 -5.21
C LEU A 120 -9.00 -5.67 -6.33
N PHE A 121 -8.17 -4.83 -6.93
CA PHE A 121 -8.54 -3.99 -8.06
C PHE A 121 -9.22 -4.81 -9.17
N ASN A 122 -8.58 -5.89 -9.61
CA ASN A 122 -9.13 -6.75 -10.66
C ASN A 122 -10.49 -7.34 -10.28
N ARG A 123 -10.71 -7.68 -9.00
CA ARG A 123 -11.98 -8.23 -8.52
C ARG A 123 -13.05 -7.15 -8.38
N ILE A 124 -12.71 -5.98 -7.82
CA ILE A 124 -13.61 -4.84 -7.63
C ILE A 124 -14.08 -4.29 -8.97
N SER A 125 -13.17 -4.15 -9.95
CA SER A 125 -13.53 -3.69 -11.29
C SER A 125 -14.56 -4.60 -11.97
N LYS A 126 -14.55 -5.91 -11.69
CA LYS A 126 -15.58 -6.85 -12.18
C LYS A 126 -16.94 -6.60 -11.52
N PHE A 127 -17.00 -6.45 -10.20
CA PHE A 127 -18.25 -6.12 -9.50
C PHE A 127 -18.86 -4.81 -10.03
N GLN A 128 -18.02 -3.79 -10.18
CA GLN A 128 -18.47 -2.49 -10.67
C GLN A 128 -18.96 -2.55 -12.13
N GLN A 129 -18.44 -3.45 -12.98
CA GLN A 129 -18.95 -3.62 -14.35
C GLN A 129 -20.36 -4.25 -14.37
N ILE A 130 -20.59 -5.29 -13.56
CA ILE A 130 -21.88 -5.98 -13.43
C ILE A 130 -22.99 -5.00 -12.99
N ASP A 131 -22.69 -4.13 -12.03
CA ASP A 131 -23.62 -3.11 -11.53
C ASP A 131 -24.02 -2.07 -12.60
N VAL A 132 -23.19 -1.82 -13.62
CA VAL A 132 -23.54 -0.90 -14.72
C VAL A 132 -24.48 -1.57 -15.69
N GLU A 133 -24.24 -2.85 -15.99
CA GLU A 133 -25.03 -3.61 -16.97
C GLU A 133 -26.46 -3.89 -16.50
N HIS A 134 -26.69 -3.93 -15.19
CA HIS A 134 -28.01 -4.19 -14.58
C HIS A 134 -28.78 -2.92 -14.16
N ARG A 135 -28.29 -1.72 -14.52
CA ARG A 135 -28.98 -0.46 -14.23
C ARG A 135 -29.98 -0.17 -15.37
N PRO A 136 -31.30 -0.01 -15.11
CA PRO A 136 -32.32 0.21 -16.13
C PRO A 136 -32.15 1.54 -16.88
#